data_AF-A0A1F8RZD7-F1
#
_entry.id   AF-A0A1F8RZD7-F1
#
_cell.length_a   1.000
_cell.length_b   1.000
_cell.length_c   1.000
_cell.angle_alpha   90.00
_cell.angle_beta   90.00
_cell.angle_gamma   90.00
#
_symmetry.space_group_name_H-M   'P 1'
#
loop_
_entity.id
_entity.type
_entity.pdbx_description
1 polymer ?
#
loop_
_entity_poly.entity_id
_entity_poly.type
_entity_poly.pdbx_seq_one_letter_code
_entity_poly.pdbx_strand_id
1 'polypeptide(L)' 'MMSRTATSSVTGRASAMRRMRRRSHAANAASRLFCGTNGCASLLELDPEAGVATCHICGYVRRVH' A
#
# COMPACT_ATOMS: atom_id res chain seq x y z
N MET A 1 -40.97 16.11 3.69
CA MET A 1 -39.89 15.33 4.36
C MET A 1 -39.08 14.52 3.33
N MET A 2 -38.19 15.16 2.55
CA MET A 2 -37.37 14.50 1.52
C MET A 2 -35.84 14.58 1.80
N SER A 3 -35.43 15.22 2.90
CA SER A 3 -34.01 15.55 3.15
C SER A 3 -33.20 14.43 3.81
N ARG A 4 -33.86 13.39 4.37
CA ARG A 4 -33.20 12.28 5.09
C ARG A 4 -32.57 11.23 4.15
N THR A 5 -33.16 11.01 2.97
CA THR A 5 -32.67 10.05 1.98
C THR A 5 -31.46 10.58 1.22
N ALA A 6 -31.39 11.90 1.00
CA ALA A 6 -30.21 12.54 0.42
C ALA A 6 -28.99 12.44 1.35
N THR A 7 -29.18 12.63 2.66
CA THR A 7 -28.09 12.53 3.65
C THR A 7 -27.55 11.11 3.81
N SER A 8 -28.40 10.08 3.76
CA SER A 8 -27.96 8.67 3.82
C SER A 8 -27.17 8.25 2.57
N SER A 9 -27.58 8.72 1.38
CA SER A 9 -26.86 8.45 0.13
C SER A 9 -25.48 9.14 0.07
N VAL A 10 -25.37 10.38 0.57
CA VAL A 10 -24.10 11.12 0.65
C VAL A 10 -23.14 10.52 1.68
N THR A 11 -23.63 10.11 2.85
CA THR A 11 -22.82 9.44 3.88
C THR A 11 -22.35 8.05 3.48
N GLY A 12 -23.17 7.30 2.73
CA GLY A 12 -22.79 6.02 2.11
C GLY A 12 -21.67 6.19 1.09
N ARG A 13 -21.78 7.19 0.20
CA ARG A 13 -20.73 7.52 -0.79
C ARG A 13 -19.43 7.97 -0.14
N ALA A 14 -19.48 8.85 0.86
CA ALA A 14 -18.28 9.30 1.58
C ALA A 14 -17.56 8.14 2.30
N SER A 15 -18.33 7.22 2.88
CA SER A 15 -17.79 6.03 3.55
C SER A 15 -17.20 5.02 2.58
N ALA A 16 -17.83 4.82 1.41
CA ALA A 16 -17.31 4.01 0.32
C ALA A 16 -16.00 4.59 -0.23
N MET A 17 -15.92 5.91 -0.47
CA MET A 17 -14.70 6.58 -0.92
C MET A 17 -13.57 6.47 0.10
N ARG A 18 -13.85 6.61 1.40
CA ARG A 18 -12.85 6.37 2.47
C ARG A 18 -12.35 4.93 2.49
N ARG A 19 -13.20 3.94 2.22
CA ARG A 19 -12.79 2.53 2.11
C ARG A 19 -11.94 2.29 0.87
N MET A 20 -12.32 2.87 -0.27
CA MET A 20 -11.56 2.77 -1.52
C MET A 20 -10.17 3.40 -1.39
N ARG A 21 -10.06 4.63 -0.86
CA ARG A 21 -8.76 5.28 -0.60
C ARG A 21 -7.86 4.46 0.32
N ARG A 22 -8.43 3.82 1.35
CA ARG A 22 -7.69 2.90 2.23
C ARG A 22 -7.23 1.64 1.50
N ARG A 23 -8.04 1.07 0.61
CA ARG A 23 -7.63 -0.06 -0.25
C ARG A 23 -6.53 0.33 -1.23
N SER A 24 -6.59 1.52 -1.83
CA SER A 24 -5.53 2.02 -2.72
C SER A 24 -4.22 2.25 -1.96
N HIS A 25 -4.29 2.79 -0.76
CA HIS A 25 -3.11 2.96 0.11
C HIS A 25 -2.58 1.61 0.62
N ALA A 26 -3.46 0.65 0.94
CA ALA A 26 -3.08 -0.70 1.33
C ALA A 26 -2.52 -1.51 0.15
N ALA A 27 -3.03 -1.31 -1.07
CA ALA A 27 -2.46 -1.89 -2.29
C ALA A 27 -1.06 -1.32 -2.56
N ASN A 28 -0.86 -0.02 -2.32
CA ASN A 28 0.45 0.61 -2.40
C ASN A 28 1.40 0.11 -1.27
N ALA A 29 0.85 -0.18 -0.08
CA ALA A 29 1.58 -0.86 0.98
C ALA A 29 1.88 -2.34 0.68
N ALA A 30 1.03 -3.02 -0.09
CA ALA A 30 1.25 -4.39 -0.55
C ALA A 30 2.32 -4.45 -1.66
N SER A 31 2.52 -3.38 -2.42
CA SER A 31 3.65 -3.22 -3.36
C SER A 31 4.94 -2.75 -2.71
N ARG A 32 4.94 -2.42 -1.41
CA ARG A 32 6.15 -1.99 -0.70
C ARG A 32 6.94 -3.22 -0.26
N LEU A 33 8.06 -3.44 -0.93
CA LEU A 33 9.01 -4.50 -0.65
C LEU A 33 9.75 -4.10 0.65
N PHE A 34 9.36 -4.64 1.81
CA PHE A 34 10.09 -4.39 3.07
C PHE A 34 11.23 -5.37 3.29
N CYS A 35 12.27 -4.91 3.99
CA CYS A 35 13.42 -5.72 4.35
C CYS A 35 13.01 -6.81 5.36
N GLY A 36 13.35 -8.07 5.05
CA GLY A 36 13.03 -9.22 5.89
C GLY A 36 14.02 -9.45 7.04
N THR A 37 15.12 -8.69 7.08
CA THR A 37 16.15 -8.82 8.12
C THR A 37 15.65 -8.23 9.44
N ASN A 38 15.76 -9.00 10.54
CA ASN A 38 15.42 -8.53 11.88
C ASN A 38 16.14 -7.20 12.19
N GLY A 39 15.37 -6.15 12.47
CA GLY A 39 15.88 -4.81 12.80
C GLY A 39 16.05 -3.85 11.62
N CYS A 40 15.85 -4.28 10.36
CA CYS A 40 15.82 -3.37 9.22
C CYS A 40 14.39 -3.04 8.80
N ALA A 41 13.93 -1.83 9.15
CA ALA A 41 12.62 -1.30 8.77
C ALA A 41 12.65 -0.49 7.46
N SER A 42 13.59 -0.78 6.57
CA SER A 42 13.74 -0.10 5.28
C SER A 42 12.92 -0.75 4.17
N LEU A 43 12.63 0.06 3.16
CA LEU A 43 12.12 -0.38 1.87
C LEU A 43 13.29 -0.92 1.04
N LEU A 44 13.08 -2.03 0.35
CA LEU A 44 13.99 -2.47 -0.69
C LEU A 44 13.81 -1.60 -1.92
N GLU A 45 14.93 -1.30 -2.55
CA GLU A 45 15.01 -0.73 -3.88
C GLU A 45 14.84 -1.85 -4.89
N LEU A 46 13.90 -1.68 -5.82
CA LEU A 46 13.63 -2.64 -6.88
C LEU A 46 14.53 -2.33 -8.08
N ASP A 47 15.29 -3.32 -8.53
CA ASP A 47 15.96 -3.34 -9.82
C ASP A 47 15.11 -4.19 -10.80
N PRO A 48 14.31 -3.54 -11.68
CA PRO A 48 13.44 -4.25 -12.61
C PRO A 48 14.21 -4.94 -13.74
N GLU A 49 15.44 -4.53 -14.05
CA GLU A 49 16.23 -5.15 -15.13
C GLU A 49 16.86 -6.46 -14.64
N ALA A 50 17.38 -6.47 -13.42
CA ALA A 50 17.97 -7.66 -12.81
C ALA A 50 16.94 -8.57 -12.12
N GLY A 51 15.70 -8.11 -11.93
CA GLY A 51 14.65 -8.88 -11.24
C GLY A 51 14.95 -9.11 -9.76
N VAL A 52 15.68 -8.18 -9.14
CA VAL A 52 16.08 -8.26 -7.73
C VAL A 52 15.64 -7.01 -7.00
N ALA A 53 15.42 -7.14 -5.70
CA ALA A 53 15.24 -6.02 -4.82
C ALA A 53 16.33 -6.08 -3.75
N THR A 54 16.88 -4.91 -3.41
CA THR A 54 18.05 -4.78 -2.52
C THR A 54 17.76 -3.78 -1.41
N CYS A 55 18.18 -4.08 -0.19
CA CYS A 55 18.14 -3.15 0.93
C CYS A 55 19.44 -2.36 1.01
N HIS A 56 19.38 -1.03 0.93
CA HIS A 56 20.56 -0.15 1.04
C HIS A 56 21.15 -0.06 2.45
N ILE A 57 20.45 -0.52 3.50
CA ILE A 57 20.93 -0.46 4.89
C ILE A 57 21.78 -1.68 5.24
N CYS A 58 21.29 -2.88 4.95
CA CYS A 58 21.94 -4.13 5.37
C CYS A 58 22.40 -5.02 4.20
N GLY A 59 22.18 -4.60 2.95
CA GLY A 59 22.59 -5.35 1.76
C GLY A 59 21.74 -6.60 1.50
N TYR A 60 20.59 -6.77 2.18
CA TYR A 60 19.69 -7.89 1.92
C TYR A 60 19.15 -7.85 0.49
N VAL A 61 19.34 -8.93 -0.26
CA VAL A 61 18.87 -9.08 -1.64
C VAL A 61 17.78 -10.15 -1.70
N ARG A 62 16.69 -9.86 -2.40
CA ARG A 62 15.64 -10.85 -2.72
C ARG A 62 15.32 -10.83 -4.20
N ARG A 63 15.00 -11.99 -4.77
CA ARG A 63 14.47 -12.06 -6.15
C ARG A 63 13.01 -11.68 -6.18
N VAL A 64 12.61 -11.00 -7.24
CA VAL A 64 11.22 -10.58 -7.48
C VAL A 64 10.81 -11.27 -8.77
N HIS A 65 10.08 -12.38 -8.63
CA HIS A 65 9.57 -13.19 -9.73
C HIS A 65 8.24 -12.64 -10.26
#